data_AF-X1EDX6-F1
#
_entry.id   AF-X1EDX6-F1
#
_cell.length_a   1.000
_cell.length_b   1.000
_cell.length_c   1.000
_cell.angle_alpha   90.00
_cell.angle_beta   90.00
_cell.angle_gamma   90.00
#
_symmetry.space_group_name_H-M   'P 1'
#
loop_
_entity.id
_entity.type
_entity.pdbx_description
1 polymer ?
#
loop_
_entity_poly.entity_id
_entity_poly.type
_entity_poly.pdbx_seq_one_letter_code
_entity_poly.pdbx_strand_id
1 'polypeptide(L)' 'MAITALFALLYAVVFVIGVWFLPSNLFGLMFMVVFTLLIILVQYGISPYIIQWIYRIDWIPYEEFA' A
#
# COMPACT_ATOMS: atom_id res chain seq x y z
N MET A 1 -0.38 -15.31 -0.64
CA MET A 1 -1.70 -15.17 -1.31
C MET A 1 -2.74 -14.41 -0.48
N ALA A 2 -2.94 -14.74 0.81
CA ALA A 2 -3.92 -14.01 1.64
C ALA A 2 -3.56 -12.53 1.88
N ILE A 3 -2.29 -12.24 2.20
CA ILE A 3 -1.80 -10.87 2.44
C ILE A 3 -1.93 -9.99 1.18
N THR A 4 -1.54 -10.53 0.02
CA THR A 4 -1.68 -9.85 -1.28
C THR A 4 -3.15 -9.57 -1.64
N ALA A 5 -4.07 -10.48 -1.30
CA ALA A 5 -5.50 -10.26 -1.50
C ALA A 5 -6.03 -9.13 -0.59
N LEU A 6 -5.55 -9.06 0.65
CA LEU A 6 -5.90 -8.00 1.60
C LEU A 6 -5.41 -6.62 1.12
N PHE A 7 -4.20 -6.56 0.56
CA PHE A 7 -3.68 -5.34 -0.04
C PHE A 7 -4.45 -4.90 -1.30
N ALA A 8 -4.81 -5.85 -2.17
CA ALA A 8 -5.62 -5.56 -3.35
C ALA A 8 -7.03 -5.08 -2.97
N LEU A 9 -7.64 -5.67 -1.92
CA LEU A 9 -8.92 -5.22 -1.38
C LEU A 9 -8.83 -3.79 -0.84
N LEU A 10 -7.81 -3.49 -0.03
CA LEU A 10 -7.57 -2.13 0.48
C LEU A 10 -7.42 -1.12 -0.66
N TYR A 11 -6.63 -1.45 -1.67
CA TYR A 11 -6.48 -0.61 -2.85
C TYR A 11 -7.83 -0.38 -3.54
N ALA A 12 -8.61 -1.44 -3.80
CA ALA A 12 -9.90 -1.35 -4.46
C ALA A 12 -10.91 -0.49 -3.68
N VAL A 13 -10.99 -0.65 -2.36
CA VAL A 13 -11.88 0.14 -1.51
C VAL A 13 -11.54 1.62 -1.62
N VAL A 14 -10.27 1.98 -1.45
CA VAL A 14 -9.89 3.39 -1.47
C VAL A 14 -9.96 3.97 -2.88
N PHE A 15 -9.67 3.19 -3.91
CA PHE A 15 -9.86 3.59 -5.30
C PHE A 15 -11.34 3.89 -5.60
N VAL A 16 -12.27 3.03 -5.18
CA VAL A 16 -13.72 3.24 -5.36
C VAL A 16 -14.18 4.51 -4.65
N ILE A 17 -13.75 4.74 -3.41
CA ILE A 17 -14.03 5.99 -2.68
C ILE A 17 -13.46 7.18 -3.45
N GLY A 18 -12.22 7.08 -3.95
CA GLY A 18 -11.61 8.11 -4.77
C GLY A 18 -12.44 8.46 -6.01
N VAL A 19 -12.85 7.46 -6.79
CA VAL A 19 -13.67 7.69 -8.00
C VAL A 19 -15.00 8.34 -7.67
N TRP A 20 -15.63 7.96 -6.57
CA TRP A 20 -16.96 8.46 -6.18
C TRP A 20 -16.94 9.91 -5.67
N PHE A 21 -15.85 10.34 -5.04
CA PHE A 21 -15.77 11.65 -4.39
C PHE A 21 -14.92 12.67 -5.15
N LEU A 22 -14.03 12.26 -6.06
CA LEU A 22 -13.20 13.18 -6.82
C LEU A 22 -13.86 13.60 -8.14
N PRO A 23 -13.86 14.89 -8.48
CA PRO A 23 -14.34 15.36 -9.78
C PRO A 23 -13.48 14.79 -10.91
N SER A 24 -14.11 14.41 -12.02
CA SER A 24 -13.46 13.78 -13.19
C SER A 24 -12.59 14.74 -14.02
N ASN A 25 -12.22 15.89 -13.46
CA ASN A 25 -11.37 16.88 -14.11
C ASN A 25 -9.89 16.50 -13.99
N LEU A 26 -9.03 17.23 -14.69
CA LEU A 26 -7.60 16.94 -14.77
C LEU A 26 -6.92 16.91 -13.39
N PHE A 27 -7.37 17.75 -12.46
CA PHE A 27 -6.89 17.76 -11.08
C PHE A 27 -7.31 16.53 -10.28
N GLY A 28 -8.56 16.07 -10.43
CA GLY A 28 -9.02 14.83 -9.80
C GLY A 28 -8.25 13.61 -10.30
N LEU A 29 -8.00 13.54 -11.61
CA LEU A 29 -7.16 12.48 -12.21
C LEU A 29 -5.73 12.50 -11.65
N MET A 30 -5.07 13.66 -11.58
CA MET A 30 -3.73 13.75 -10.98
C MET A 30 -3.73 13.32 -9.52
N PHE A 31 -4.72 13.74 -8.75
CA PHE A 31 -4.85 13.33 -7.35
C PHE A 31 -5.01 11.82 -7.22
N MET A 32 -5.82 11.17 -8.07
CA MET A 32 -5.97 9.72 -8.07
C MET A 32 -4.66 8.98 -8.36
N VAL A 33 -3.85 9.48 -9.30
CA VAL A 33 -2.54 8.90 -9.62
C VAL A 33 -1.59 9.03 -8.43
N VAL A 34 -1.47 10.22 -7.85
CA VAL A 34 -0.62 10.46 -6.67
C VAL A 34 -1.08 9.61 -5.50
N PHE A 35 -2.38 9.53 -5.27
CA PHE A 35 -2.96 8.76 -4.18
C PHE A 35 -2.69 7.25 -4.37
N THR A 36 -2.81 6.74 -5.60
CA THR A 36 -2.46 5.35 -5.93
C THR A 36 -0.99 5.05 -5.62
N LEU A 37 -0.08 5.94 -6.02
CA LEU A 37 1.35 5.80 -5.71
C LEU A 37 1.61 5.82 -4.20
N LEU A 38 0.93 6.68 -3.45
CA LEU A 38 1.02 6.72 -1.98
C LEU A 38 0.56 5.41 -1.35
N ILE A 39 -0.56 4.84 -1.79
CA ILE A 39 -1.02 3.53 -1.29
C ILE A 39 0.05 2.47 -1.56
N ILE A 40 0.58 2.38 -2.77
CA ILE A 40 1.59 1.38 -3.13
C ILE A 40 2.85 1.54 -2.26
N LEU A 41 3.33 2.77 -2.08
CA LEU A 41 4.48 3.07 -1.21
C LEU A 41 4.23 2.67 0.23
N VAL A 42 3.08 3.01 0.79
CA VAL A 42 2.70 2.64 2.16
C VAL A 42 2.58 1.13 2.30
N GLN A 43 1.94 0.46 1.33
CA GLN A 43 1.84 -1.00 1.33
C GLN A 43 3.22 -1.66 1.28
N TYR A 44 4.12 -1.15 0.44
CA TYR A 44 5.49 -1.66 0.37
C TYR A 44 6.26 -1.45 1.68
N GLY A 45 6.17 -0.26 2.28
CA GLY A 45 6.86 0.07 3.53
C GLY A 45 6.32 -0.69 4.75
N ILE A 46 5.01 -0.92 4.81
CA ILE A 46 4.37 -1.61 5.95
C ILE A 46 4.42 -3.14 5.79
N SER A 47 4.54 -3.66 4.57
CA SER A 47 4.64 -5.10 4.30
C SER A 47 5.66 -5.86 5.17
N PRO A 48 6.93 -5.42 5.31
CA PRO A 48 7.90 -6.12 6.16
C PRO A 48 7.47 -6.14 7.62
N TYR A 49 6.94 -5.04 8.15
CA TYR A 49 6.43 -4.99 9.54
C TYR A 49 5.24 -5.93 9.76
N ILE A 50 4.32 -6.02 8.81
CA ILE A 50 3.20 -6.96 8.87
C ILE A 50 3.71 -8.41 8.84
N ILE A 51 4.68 -8.72 7.99
CA ILE A 51 5.26 -10.06 7.88
C ILE A 51 6.03 -10.42 9.16
N GLN A 52 6.83 -9.49 9.70
CA GLN A 52 7.49 -9.62 11.00
C GLN A 52 6.49 -9.98 12.09
N TRP A 53 5.41 -9.22 12.18
CA TRP A 53 4.38 -9.40 13.19
C TRP A 53 3.65 -10.75 13.06
N ILE A 54 3.27 -11.14 11.84
CA ILE A 54 2.53 -12.40 11.58
C ILE A 54 3.41 -13.62 11.85
N TYR A 55 4.64 -13.63 11.33
CA TYR A 55 5.48 -14.82 11.39
C TYR A 55 6.42 -14.82 12.61
N ARG A 56 6.42 -13.76 13.43
CA ARG A 56 7.35 -13.56 14.56
C ARG A 56 8.82 -13.77 14.14
N ILE A 57 9.17 -13.28 12.95
CA ILE A 57 10.53 -13.39 12.42
C ILE A 57 11.24 -12.07 12.72
N ASP A 58 12.35 -12.14 13.45
CA ASP A 58 13.30 -11.02 13.54
C ASP A 58 14.12 -10.99 12.26
N TRP A 59 14.07 -9.86 11.56
CA TRP A 59 14.91 -9.67 10.37
C TRP A 59 16.28 -9.24 10.86
N ILE A 60 17.31 -9.94 10.40
CA ILE A 60 18.69 -9.57 10.68
C ILE A 60 18.94 -8.19 10.02
N PRO A 61 19.41 -7.19 10.78
CA PRO A 61 19.76 -5.88 10.23
C PRO A 61 20.76 -6.04 9.08
N TYR A 62 20.56 -5.30 7.99
CA TYR A 62 21.45 -5.39 6.82
C TYR A 62 22.92 -5.06 7.14
N GLU A 63 23.14 -4.30 8.21
CA GLU A 63 24.45 -3.91 8.76
C GLU A 63 25.24 -5.10 9.33
N GLU A 64 24.57 -6.17 9.77
CA GLU A 64 25.22 -7.38 10.29
C GLU A 64 25.73 -8.31 9.17
N PHE A 65 25.38 -8.03 7.91
CA PHE A 65 25.85 -8.78 6.75
C PHE A 65 27.08 -8.17 6.05
N ALA A 66 27.59 -7.02 6.51
CA ALA A 66 28.73 -6.30 5.93
C ALA A 66 30.07 -6.65 6.59
#